data_AF-A0A0L0NC31-F1
#
_entry.id   AF-A0A0L0NC31-F1
#
_cell.length_a   1.000
_cell.length_b   1.000
_cell.length_c   1.000
_cell.angle_alpha   90.00
_cell.angle_beta   90.00
_cell.angle_gamma   90.00
#
_symmetry.space_group_name_H-M   'P 1'
#
loop_
_entity.id
_entity.type
_entity.pdbx_description
1 polymer ?
#
loop_
_entity_poly.entity_id
_entity_poly.type
_entity_poly.pdbx_seq_one_letter_code
_entity_poly.pdbx_strand_id
1 'polypeptide(L)'
;MEKPPSYGDSNELEQPGDDRALPPATLYVAGRFVHSDDPQAPPLYELSHSVGFLSDNDRVVRLERLDYTVRQYQGTPQVSTRARHVYDLTHPTLATSPTFAYHAEATSRRSLCSFGMESFRARTLSSAKGYRVHRAARGPDHRLVGREELFTAVPARDEAVVFEWYDARGGLLARETDNGELLSLLVSAEMGPRERDALVAAWILRVWWEMARDKGLGRWDDGAECP
;
A
#
# COMPACT_ATOMS: atom_id res chain seq x y z
N MET A 1 52.42 -15.36 -28.05
CA MET A 1 51.21 -14.52 -28.14
C MET A 1 50.33 -14.87 -26.94
N GLU A 2 50.44 -14.12 -25.86
CA GLU A 2 49.56 -14.26 -24.70
C GLU A 2 48.27 -13.47 -24.96
N LYS A 3 47.11 -14.13 -24.88
CA LYS A 3 45.81 -13.45 -24.89
C LYS A 3 45.57 -12.86 -23.49
N PRO A 4 45.10 -11.61 -23.38
CA PRO A 4 44.73 -11.06 -22.09
C PRO A 4 43.51 -11.79 -21.52
N PRO A 5 43.35 -11.84 -20.19
CA PRO A 5 42.16 -12.44 -19.58
C PRO A 5 40.91 -11.65 -20.01
N SER A 6 39.90 -12.39 -20.47
CA SER A 6 38.57 -11.85 -20.76
C SER A 6 37.89 -11.51 -19.44
N TYR A 7 37.68 -10.22 -19.20
CA TYR A 7 36.75 -9.77 -18.17
C TYR A 7 35.34 -10.08 -18.67
N GLY A 8 34.85 -11.27 -18.32
CA GLY A 8 33.46 -11.64 -18.46
C GLY A 8 32.60 -10.72 -17.59
N ASP A 9 31.54 -10.25 -18.23
CA ASP A 9 30.54 -9.30 -17.75
C ASP A 9 30.22 -9.37 -16.26
N SER A 10 30.22 -8.17 -15.68
CA SER A 10 29.38 -7.71 -14.58
C SER A 10 28.36 -8.74 -14.13
N ASN A 11 28.74 -9.52 -13.12
CA ASN A 11 27.78 -10.21 -12.28
C ASN A 11 26.89 -9.09 -11.69
N GLU A 12 25.68 -8.92 -12.25
CA GLU A 12 24.59 -8.26 -11.54
C GLU A 12 24.50 -8.98 -10.22
N LEU A 13 25.09 -8.38 -9.18
CA LEU A 13 24.87 -8.79 -7.81
C LEU A 13 23.37 -8.62 -7.56
N GLU A 14 22.62 -9.69 -7.80
CA GLU A 14 21.32 -9.91 -7.19
C GLU A 14 21.51 -9.61 -5.71
N GLN A 15 21.04 -8.43 -5.29
CA GLN A 15 21.11 -8.04 -3.89
C GLN A 15 20.32 -9.09 -3.11
N PRO A 16 20.93 -9.78 -2.12
CA PRO A 16 20.34 -10.94 -1.44
C PRO A 16 19.22 -10.58 -0.45
N GLY A 17 18.41 -9.56 -0.75
CA GLY A 17 17.39 -9.00 0.15
C GLY A 17 15.98 -8.88 -0.44
N ASP A 18 15.77 -9.13 -1.73
CA ASP A 18 14.45 -8.89 -2.37
C ASP A 18 13.45 -10.05 -2.18
N ASP A 19 13.93 -11.25 -1.80
CA ASP A 19 13.11 -12.46 -1.61
C ASP A 19 13.04 -12.97 -0.16
N ARG A 20 13.69 -12.26 0.79
CA ARG A 20 13.59 -12.66 2.20
C ARG A 20 12.22 -12.27 2.73
N ALA A 21 11.51 -13.27 3.27
CA ALA A 21 10.23 -13.05 3.93
C ALA A 21 10.37 -12.08 5.11
N LEU A 22 9.42 -11.16 5.20
CA LEU A 22 9.37 -10.13 6.23
C LEU A 22 8.53 -10.63 7.42
N PRO A 23 9.01 -10.45 8.66
CA PRO A 23 8.29 -10.90 9.84
C PRO A 23 7.02 -10.07 10.07
N PRO A 24 6.04 -10.58 10.84
CA PRO A 24 4.90 -9.80 11.31
C PRO A 24 5.32 -8.44 11.89
N ALA A 25 4.52 -7.40 11.65
CA ALA A 25 4.84 -6.03 12.05
C ALA A 25 3.55 -5.19 12.19
N THR A 26 3.60 -4.14 13.01
CA THR A 26 2.51 -3.15 13.04
C THR A 26 2.89 -1.94 12.23
N LEU A 27 2.05 -1.55 11.28
CA LEU A 27 2.27 -0.38 10.44
C LEU A 27 1.37 0.77 10.89
N TYR A 28 1.90 1.99 10.88
CA TYR A 28 1.18 3.19 11.31
C TYR A 28 1.25 4.27 10.24
N VAL A 29 0.11 4.89 9.91
CA VAL A 29 0.07 6.05 9.02
C VAL A 29 0.23 7.33 9.84
N ALA A 30 1.23 8.14 9.48
CA ALA A 30 1.46 9.46 10.05
C ALA A 30 1.66 10.50 8.94
N GLY A 31 0.60 11.24 8.62
CA GLY A 31 0.62 12.21 7.52
C GLY A 31 0.85 11.52 6.17
N ARG A 32 2.04 11.71 5.58
CA ARG A 32 2.47 11.10 4.31
C ARG A 32 3.38 9.89 4.50
N PHE A 33 3.65 9.46 5.73
CA PHE A 33 4.61 8.40 6.02
C PHE A 33 3.92 7.18 6.62
N VAL A 34 4.51 6.01 6.39
CA VAL A 34 4.13 4.76 7.08
C VAL A 34 5.31 4.26 7.90
N HIS A 35 5.11 4.07 9.19
CA HIS A 35 6.13 3.64 10.17
C HIS A 35 5.91 2.19 10.59
N SER A 36 6.95 1.53 11.11
CA SER A 36 6.88 0.17 11.67
C SER A 36 7.07 0.20 13.17
N ASP A 37 6.20 -0.51 13.90
CA ASP A 37 6.23 -0.88 15.33
C ASP A 37 6.26 0.29 16.34
N ASP A 38 6.85 1.42 15.97
CA ASP A 38 6.88 2.69 16.67
C ASP A 38 6.57 3.83 15.66
N PRO A 39 5.53 4.65 15.87
CA PRO A 39 5.23 5.82 15.05
C PRO A 39 6.36 6.85 14.97
N GLN A 40 7.35 6.80 15.86
CA GLN A 40 8.55 7.65 15.85
C GLN A 40 9.77 6.98 15.18
N ALA A 41 9.69 5.70 14.81
CA ALA A 41 10.75 5.03 14.08
C ALA A 41 10.96 5.66 12.68
N PRO A 42 12.12 5.45 12.03
CA PRO A 42 12.30 5.83 10.63
C PRO A 42 11.18 5.23 9.74
N PRO A 43 10.57 6.03 8.85
CA PRO A 43 9.46 5.56 8.03
C PRO A 43 9.87 4.47 7.04
N LEU A 44 9.03 3.45 6.87
CA LEU A 44 9.24 2.41 5.84
C LEU A 44 8.75 2.84 4.46
N TYR A 45 7.70 3.66 4.42
CA TYR A 45 7.10 4.14 3.19
C TYR A 45 6.84 5.64 3.25
N GLU A 46 6.87 6.25 2.08
CA GLU A 46 6.53 7.64 1.87
C GLU A 46 5.52 7.76 0.72
N LEU A 47 4.51 8.57 0.94
CA LEU A 47 3.48 8.91 -0.02
C LEU A 47 3.73 10.34 -0.54
N SER A 48 3.36 10.62 -1.78
CA SER A 48 3.43 12.00 -2.30
C SER A 48 2.42 12.94 -1.65
N HIS A 49 1.37 12.39 -1.02
CA HIS A 49 0.29 13.13 -0.37
C HIS A 49 0.05 12.58 1.04
N SER A 50 -0.40 13.45 1.94
CA SER A 50 -0.81 13.04 3.28
C SER A 50 -2.15 12.28 3.21
N VAL A 51 -2.19 11.09 3.81
CA VAL A 51 -3.34 10.17 3.73
C VAL A 51 -4.64 10.81 4.23
N GLY A 52 -4.59 11.52 5.36
CA GLY A 52 -5.77 12.21 5.93
C GLY A 52 -6.33 13.35 5.06
N PHE A 53 -5.56 13.84 4.08
CA PHE A 53 -5.99 14.91 3.19
C PHE A 53 -6.45 14.43 1.81
N LEU A 54 -6.31 13.14 1.51
CA LEU A 54 -6.78 12.57 0.25
C LEU A 54 -8.28 12.83 0.04
N SER A 55 -8.63 13.06 -1.22
CA SER A 55 -9.95 13.49 -1.68
C SER A 55 -10.26 12.92 -3.06
N ASP A 56 -11.51 13.12 -3.52
CA ASP A 56 -11.95 12.72 -4.87
C ASP A 56 -11.24 13.51 -6.00
N ASN A 57 -10.61 14.65 -5.67
CA ASN A 57 -9.89 15.47 -6.64
C ASN A 57 -8.46 14.98 -6.90
N ASP A 58 -7.89 14.23 -5.94
CA ASP A 58 -6.59 13.62 -6.12
C ASP A 58 -6.70 12.57 -7.24
N ARG A 59 -5.66 12.47 -8.07
CA ARG A 59 -5.67 11.54 -9.22
C ARG A 59 -4.58 10.50 -9.14
N VAL A 60 -3.41 10.89 -8.63
CA VAL A 60 -2.25 10.01 -8.48
C VAL A 60 -1.57 10.31 -7.15
N VAL A 61 -1.32 9.26 -6.38
CA VAL A 61 -0.51 9.28 -5.16
C VAL A 61 0.64 8.29 -5.35
N ARG A 62 1.88 8.81 -5.38
CA ARG A 62 3.06 7.94 -5.46
C ARG A 62 3.31 7.29 -4.12
N LEU A 63 3.56 5.99 -4.12
CA LEU A 63 4.05 5.23 -2.97
C LEU A 63 5.50 4.84 -3.20
N GLU A 64 6.37 5.28 -2.32
CA GLU A 64 7.79 4.96 -2.32
C GLU A 64 8.15 4.16 -1.07
N ARG A 65 8.98 3.12 -1.24
CA ARG A 65 9.59 2.38 -0.16
C ARG A 65 10.94 3.00 0.18
N LEU A 66 11.22 3.18 1.47
CA LEU A 66 12.47 3.74 1.95
C LEU A 66 13.41 2.60 2.37
N ASP A 67 14.44 2.37 1.56
CA ASP A 67 15.47 1.37 1.82
C ASP A 67 16.61 2.02 2.62
N TYR A 68 16.84 1.55 3.85
CA TYR A 68 17.94 2.01 4.70
C TYR A 68 19.15 1.08 4.57
N THR A 69 20.32 1.64 4.27
CA THR A 69 21.59 0.91 4.26
C THR A 69 22.55 1.54 5.24
N VAL A 70 23.09 0.75 6.17
CA VAL A 70 24.17 1.20 7.07
C VAL A 70 25.51 0.87 6.41
N ARG A 71 26.29 1.90 6.08
CA ARG A 71 27.65 1.77 5.54
C ARG A 71 28.65 2.22 6.57
N GLN A 72 29.79 1.55 6.65
CA GLN A 72 30.91 2.03 7.46
C GLN A 72 31.80 2.91 6.59
N TYR A 73 31.93 4.20 6.95
CA TYR A 73 32.87 5.12 6.30
C TYR A 73 33.87 5.57 7.35
N GLN A 74 35.16 5.27 7.12
CA GLN A 74 36.26 5.62 8.04
C GLN A 74 35.99 5.20 9.50
N GLY A 75 35.44 3.99 9.71
CA GLY A 75 35.12 3.47 11.05
C GLY A 75 33.85 4.06 11.70
N THR A 76 33.16 4.98 11.04
CA THR A 76 31.90 5.56 11.54
C THR A 76 30.70 4.98 10.78
N PRO A 77 29.64 4.52 11.47
CA PRO A 77 28.42 4.07 10.81
C PRO A 77 27.69 5.28 10.22
N GLN A 78 27.44 5.24 8.91
CA GLN A 78 26.61 6.20 8.18
C GLN A 78 25.38 5.49 7.62
N VAL A 79 24.20 6.04 7.90
CA VAL A 79 22.94 5.53 7.34
C VAL A 79 22.65 6.29 6.05
N SER A 80 22.53 5.56 4.94
CA SER A 80 22.05 6.10 3.67
C SER A 80 20.65 5.59 3.38
N THR A 81 19.75 6.49 2.98
CA THR A 81 18.37 6.15 2.59
C THR A 81 18.22 6.23 1.08
N ARG A 82 17.53 5.25 0.50
CA ARG A 82 17.16 5.25 -0.92
C ARG A 82 15.65 5.07 -1.05
N ALA A 83 14.99 6.04 -1.66
CA ALA A 83 13.59 5.90 -2.04
C ALA A 83 13.46 5.04 -3.30
N ARG A 84 12.54 4.07 -3.27
CA ARG A 84 12.19 3.18 -4.37
C ARG A 84 10.72 3.37 -4.69
N HIS A 85 10.41 3.87 -5.88
CA HIS A 85 9.04 3.95 -6.35
C HIS A 85 8.46 2.54 -6.55
N VAL A 86 7.36 2.21 -5.85
CA VAL A 86 6.72 0.88 -5.92
C VAL A 86 5.39 0.91 -6.69
N TYR A 87 4.55 1.91 -6.44
CA TYR A 87 3.22 2.03 -7.05
C TYR A 87 2.80 3.48 -7.26
N ASP A 88 2.12 3.72 -8.37
CA ASP A 88 1.24 4.88 -8.56
C ASP A 88 -0.19 4.48 -8.17
N LEU A 89 -0.68 5.00 -7.04
CA LEU A 89 -2.07 4.81 -6.62
C LEU A 89 -2.94 5.82 -7.37
N THR A 90 -3.98 5.36 -8.06
CA THR A 90 -4.71 6.16 -9.03
C THR A 90 -6.22 6.15 -8.76
N HIS A 91 -6.84 7.32 -8.90
CA HIS A 91 -8.28 7.53 -8.89
C HIS A 91 -8.68 8.40 -10.09
N PRO A 92 -8.97 7.80 -11.27
CA PRO A 92 -9.16 8.54 -12.51
C PRO A 92 -10.51 9.27 -12.55
N THR A 93 -10.61 10.28 -13.42
CA THR A 93 -11.89 10.94 -13.69
C THR A 93 -12.86 9.99 -14.41
N LEU A 94 -14.16 10.13 -14.13
CA LEU A 94 -15.22 9.30 -14.72
C LEU A 94 -15.16 9.19 -16.25
N ALA A 95 -14.63 10.18 -16.95
CA ALA A 95 -14.51 10.19 -18.41
C ALA A 95 -13.42 9.25 -18.98
N THR A 96 -12.43 8.84 -18.17
CA THR A 96 -11.27 8.03 -18.60
C THR A 96 -11.15 6.70 -17.84
N SER A 97 -12.20 6.30 -17.13
CA SER A 97 -12.13 5.21 -16.15
C SER A 97 -11.66 3.87 -16.77
N PRO A 98 -10.61 3.23 -16.22
CA PRO A 98 -10.41 1.81 -16.36
C PRO A 98 -11.55 1.06 -15.64
N THR A 99 -11.52 -0.27 -15.62
CA THR A 99 -12.58 -1.06 -14.96
C THR A 99 -12.70 -0.74 -13.46
N PHE A 100 -11.63 -0.26 -12.83
CA PHE A 100 -11.57 0.03 -11.40
C PHE A 100 -11.53 1.54 -11.14
N ALA A 101 -12.37 2.00 -10.21
CA ALA A 101 -12.39 3.41 -9.79
C ALA A 101 -11.15 3.80 -8.96
N TYR A 102 -10.50 2.83 -8.34
CA TYR A 102 -9.27 2.98 -7.58
C TYR A 102 -8.35 1.82 -7.92
N HIS A 103 -7.11 2.10 -8.29
CA HIS A 103 -6.14 1.08 -8.71
C HIS A 103 -4.71 1.47 -8.40
N ALA A 104 -3.81 0.50 -8.36
CA ALA A 104 -2.38 0.69 -8.22
C ALA A 104 -1.68 0.24 -9.51
N GLU A 105 -0.88 1.13 -10.11
CA GLU A 105 -0.01 0.80 -11.23
C GLU A 105 1.40 0.48 -10.73
N ALA A 106 1.86 -0.74 -11.01
CA ALA A 106 3.23 -1.14 -10.72
C ALA A 106 4.21 -0.31 -11.55
N THR A 107 5.16 0.36 -10.89
CA THR A 107 6.16 1.22 -11.56
C THR A 107 7.48 0.49 -11.83
N SER A 108 7.61 -0.75 -11.34
CA SER A 108 8.80 -1.57 -11.49
C SER A 108 8.45 -3.04 -11.68
N ARG A 109 9.34 -3.79 -12.35
CA ARG A 109 9.29 -5.26 -12.38
C ARG A 109 9.47 -5.91 -11.00
N ARG A 110 9.92 -5.12 -10.01
CA ARG A 110 10.06 -5.55 -8.61
C ARG A 110 8.76 -5.39 -7.82
N SER A 111 7.73 -4.74 -8.38
CA SER A 111 6.39 -4.73 -7.78
C SER A 111 5.69 -6.06 -8.06
N LEU A 112 4.74 -6.47 -7.21
CA LEU A 112 4.08 -7.78 -7.32
C LEU A 112 3.24 -7.88 -8.60
N CYS A 113 2.40 -6.88 -8.86
CA CYS A 113 1.60 -6.68 -10.07
C CYS A 113 0.85 -5.36 -9.96
N SER A 114 0.35 -4.80 -11.07
CA SER A 114 -0.73 -3.82 -10.96
C SER A 114 -2.00 -4.49 -10.44
N PHE A 115 -2.86 -3.73 -9.75
CA PHE A 115 -4.11 -4.26 -9.22
C PHE A 115 -5.18 -3.18 -9.10
N GLY A 116 -6.45 -3.58 -9.06
CA GLY A 116 -7.59 -2.69 -8.90
C GLY A 116 -8.46 -3.08 -7.72
N MET A 117 -9.21 -2.12 -7.19
CA MET A 117 -10.09 -2.32 -6.05
C MET A 117 -11.56 -2.17 -6.44
N GLU A 118 -12.39 -3.07 -5.92
CA GLU A 118 -13.85 -2.97 -5.96
C GLU A 118 -14.43 -3.06 -4.54
N SER A 119 -15.60 -2.46 -4.34
CA SER A 119 -16.34 -2.59 -3.07
C SER A 119 -17.53 -3.54 -3.25
N PHE A 120 -17.88 -4.26 -2.19
CA PHE A 120 -19.04 -5.15 -2.16
C PHE A 120 -19.79 -5.01 -0.83
N ARG A 121 -21.05 -5.46 -0.79
CA ARG A 121 -21.79 -5.52 0.47
C ARG A 121 -21.34 -6.75 1.26
N ALA A 122 -20.73 -6.53 2.43
CA ALA A 122 -20.13 -7.61 3.19
C ALA A 122 -21.15 -8.58 3.81
N ARG A 123 -22.39 -8.11 4.05
CA ARG A 123 -23.47 -8.94 4.60
C ARG A 123 -24.80 -8.57 3.94
N THR A 124 -25.67 -9.56 3.77
CA THR A 124 -27.05 -9.36 3.32
C THR A 124 -27.75 -8.40 4.28
N LEU A 125 -28.34 -7.31 3.75
CA LEU A 125 -29.03 -6.24 4.51
C LEU A 125 -28.14 -5.33 5.38
N SER A 126 -26.81 -5.43 5.33
CA SER A 126 -25.91 -4.49 6.01
C SER A 126 -25.45 -3.37 5.08
N SER A 127 -25.27 -2.17 5.64
CA SER A 127 -24.57 -1.06 4.99
C SER A 127 -23.04 -1.23 4.99
N ALA A 128 -22.51 -2.17 5.77
CA ALA A 128 -21.07 -2.42 5.88
C ALA A 128 -20.51 -2.96 4.56
N LYS A 129 -19.48 -2.28 4.06
CA LYS A 129 -18.81 -2.61 2.78
C LYS A 129 -17.53 -3.37 3.05
N GLY A 130 -17.26 -4.38 2.22
CA GLY A 130 -15.94 -4.96 2.07
C GLY A 130 -15.29 -4.49 0.77
N TYR A 131 -14.01 -4.79 0.62
CA TYR A 131 -13.22 -4.46 -0.57
C TYR A 131 -12.52 -5.70 -1.08
N ARG A 132 -12.52 -5.88 -2.40
CA ARG A 132 -11.70 -6.88 -3.08
C ARG A 132 -10.65 -6.20 -3.91
N VAL A 133 -9.45 -6.74 -3.84
CA VAL A 133 -8.29 -6.29 -4.61
C VAL A 133 -7.99 -7.37 -5.62
N HIS A 134 -8.05 -7.02 -6.90
CA HIS A 134 -7.84 -7.94 -8.00
C HIS A 134 -6.55 -7.59 -8.73
N ARG A 135 -5.75 -8.59 -9.05
CA ARG A 135 -4.65 -8.38 -10.01
C ARG A 135 -5.22 -7.78 -11.29
N ALA A 136 -4.49 -6.84 -11.86
CA ALA A 136 -4.89 -6.11 -13.04
C ALA A 136 -3.82 -6.21 -14.11
N ALA A 137 -4.26 -6.45 -15.34
CA ALA A 137 -3.41 -6.39 -16.53
C ALA A 137 -4.04 -5.44 -17.55
N ARG A 138 -3.19 -4.78 -18.36
CA ARG A 138 -3.67 -3.96 -19.47
C ARG A 138 -4.29 -4.87 -20.53
N GLY A 139 -5.59 -4.68 -20.78
CA GLY A 139 -6.32 -5.34 -21.85
C GLY A 139 -6.06 -4.70 -23.22
N PRO A 140 -6.75 -5.18 -24.27
CA PRO A 140 -6.59 -4.70 -25.65
C PRO A 140 -6.78 -3.18 -25.81
N ASP A 141 -7.66 -2.59 -25.02
CA ASP A 141 -7.97 -1.15 -25.05
C ASP A 141 -7.13 -0.34 -24.05
N HIS A 142 -6.00 -0.87 -23.58
CA HIS A 142 -5.17 -0.32 -22.50
C HIS A 142 -5.87 -0.16 -21.14
N ARG A 143 -7.12 -0.59 -21.00
CA ARG A 143 -7.87 -0.60 -19.74
C ARG A 143 -7.35 -1.71 -18.81
N LEU A 144 -7.31 -1.43 -17.51
CA LEU A 144 -7.02 -2.45 -16.51
C LEU A 144 -8.21 -3.42 -16.38
N VAL A 145 -7.96 -4.70 -16.60
CA VAL A 145 -8.94 -5.78 -16.47
C VAL A 145 -8.59 -6.63 -15.26
N GLY A 146 -9.57 -6.84 -14.39
CA GLY A 146 -9.45 -7.72 -13.22
C GLY A 146 -9.16 -9.16 -13.60
N ARG A 147 -8.31 -9.82 -12.82
CA ARG A 147 -7.93 -11.22 -12.98
C ARG A 147 -8.28 -11.99 -11.71
N GLU A 148 -7.27 -12.57 -11.07
CA GLU A 148 -7.37 -13.26 -9.80
C GLU A 148 -7.44 -12.26 -8.65
N GLU A 149 -8.21 -12.63 -7.62
CA GLU A 149 -8.23 -11.92 -6.36
C GLU A 149 -6.84 -12.01 -5.72
N LEU A 150 -6.37 -10.89 -5.18
CA LEU A 150 -5.11 -10.77 -4.48
C LEU A 150 -5.36 -10.67 -2.97
N PHE A 151 -6.22 -9.74 -2.56
CA PHE A 151 -6.59 -9.52 -1.17
C PHE A 151 -8.07 -9.23 -1.03
N THR A 152 -8.62 -9.53 0.14
CA THR A 152 -9.98 -9.14 0.53
C THR A 152 -9.96 -8.48 1.91
N ALA A 153 -10.54 -7.28 2.01
CA ALA A 153 -10.76 -6.57 3.25
C ALA A 153 -12.24 -6.65 3.64
N VAL A 154 -12.55 -7.22 4.81
CA VAL A 154 -13.92 -7.34 5.31
C VAL A 154 -14.07 -6.62 6.65
N PRO A 155 -15.22 -5.95 6.90
CA PRO A 155 -15.50 -5.36 8.19
C PRO A 155 -15.46 -6.44 9.27
N ALA A 156 -14.68 -6.19 10.33
CA ALA A 156 -14.59 -7.15 11.42
C ALA A 156 -15.90 -7.18 12.24
N ARG A 157 -16.00 -8.18 13.11
CA ARG A 157 -17.07 -8.25 14.12
C ARG A 157 -16.68 -7.59 15.44
N ASP A 158 -15.39 -7.44 15.66
CA ASP A 158 -14.80 -6.79 16.84
C ASP A 158 -14.80 -5.28 16.63
N GLU A 159 -15.29 -4.51 17.60
CA GLU A 159 -15.35 -3.05 17.54
C GLU A 159 -13.96 -2.40 17.53
N ALA A 160 -12.94 -3.10 18.06
CA ALA A 160 -11.55 -2.62 18.04
C ALA A 160 -10.89 -2.74 16.65
N VAL A 161 -11.50 -3.49 15.72
CA VAL A 161 -10.94 -3.79 14.40
C VAL A 161 -11.89 -3.29 13.31
N VAL A 162 -11.38 -2.43 12.43
CA VAL A 162 -12.17 -1.84 11.36
C VAL A 162 -12.28 -2.82 10.20
N PHE A 163 -11.16 -3.40 9.77
CA PHE A 163 -11.11 -4.42 8.72
C PHE A 163 -10.19 -5.57 9.06
N GLU A 164 -10.57 -6.77 8.66
CA GLU A 164 -9.67 -7.91 8.54
C GLU A 164 -9.30 -8.13 7.07
N TRP A 165 -8.00 -8.26 6.81
CA TRP A 165 -7.41 -8.43 5.50
C TRP A 165 -7.00 -9.88 5.29
N TYR A 166 -7.42 -10.47 4.17
CA TYR A 166 -7.21 -11.87 3.82
C TYR A 166 -6.49 -11.99 2.47
N ASP A 167 -5.69 -13.05 2.33
CA ASP A 167 -5.10 -13.44 1.04
C ASP A 167 -6.15 -14.11 0.12
N ALA A 168 -5.75 -14.39 -1.12
CA ALA A 168 -6.58 -15.07 -2.11
C ALA A 168 -7.04 -16.49 -1.72
N ARG A 169 -6.45 -17.10 -0.69
CA ARG A 169 -6.78 -18.42 -0.15
C ARG A 169 -7.64 -18.32 1.12
N GLY A 170 -7.98 -17.12 1.58
CA GLY A 170 -8.72 -16.88 2.81
C GLY A 170 -7.86 -16.94 4.08
N GLY A 171 -6.53 -16.91 3.95
CA GLY A 171 -5.61 -16.78 5.09
C GLY A 171 -5.59 -15.35 5.61
N LEU A 172 -5.70 -15.17 6.93
CA LEU A 172 -5.65 -13.84 7.54
C LEU A 172 -4.23 -13.25 7.41
N LEU A 173 -4.14 -12.09 6.78
CA LEU A 173 -2.89 -11.35 6.60
C LEU A 173 -2.71 -10.27 7.65
N ALA A 174 -3.74 -9.46 7.89
CA ALA A 174 -3.63 -8.29 8.74
C ALA A 174 -4.97 -7.84 9.35
N ARG A 175 -4.88 -7.01 10.39
CA ARG A 175 -6.02 -6.32 11.01
C ARG A 175 -5.80 -4.82 11.00
N GLU A 176 -6.78 -4.10 10.48
CA GLU A 176 -6.79 -2.65 10.44
C GLU A 176 -7.54 -2.12 11.67
N THR A 177 -6.94 -1.16 12.37
CA THR A 177 -7.57 -0.47 13.50
C THR A 177 -7.46 1.05 13.31
N ASP A 178 -8.45 1.77 13.79
CA ASP A 178 -8.51 3.23 13.75
C ASP A 178 -9.03 3.71 15.11
N ASN A 179 -8.18 4.41 15.86
CA ASN A 179 -8.55 4.99 17.15
C ASN A 179 -8.88 6.49 17.07
N GLY A 180 -9.05 7.03 15.85
CA GLY A 180 -9.34 8.44 15.58
C GLY A 180 -8.10 9.33 15.46
N GLU A 181 -6.99 8.96 16.10
CA GLU A 181 -5.71 9.69 16.01
C GLU A 181 -4.73 8.98 15.07
N LEU A 182 -4.74 7.65 15.08
CA LEU A 182 -3.74 6.82 14.46
C LEU A 182 -4.38 5.62 13.76
N LEU A 183 -4.29 5.66 12.43
CA LEU A 183 -4.67 4.55 11.59
C LEU A 183 -3.52 3.53 11.53
N SER A 184 -3.81 2.26 11.86
CA SER A 184 -2.79 1.21 11.91
C SER A 184 -3.22 -0.09 11.25
N LEU A 185 -2.23 -0.86 10.79
CA LEU A 185 -2.37 -2.17 10.17
C LEU A 185 -1.43 -3.16 10.86
N LEU A 186 -1.99 -4.03 11.69
CA LEU A 186 -1.29 -5.14 12.32
C LEU A 186 -1.14 -6.28 11.31
N VAL A 187 0.02 -6.40 10.68
CA VAL A 187 0.35 -7.50 9.76
C VAL A 187 0.78 -8.71 10.57
N SER A 188 -0.06 -9.74 10.61
CA SER A 188 0.17 -10.96 11.38
C SER A 188 0.84 -12.08 10.59
N ALA A 189 0.80 -12.04 9.26
CA ALA A 189 1.41 -13.04 8.40
C ALA A 189 2.86 -12.68 8.02
N GLU A 190 3.72 -13.69 8.00
CA GLU A 190 5.01 -13.60 7.32
C GLU A 190 4.76 -13.58 5.80
N MET A 191 5.34 -12.61 5.09
CA MET A 191 5.07 -12.39 3.67
C MET A 191 6.27 -11.82 2.94
N GLY A 192 6.31 -11.98 1.61
CA GLY A 192 7.38 -11.45 0.78
C GLY A 192 7.37 -9.91 0.75
N PRO A 193 8.51 -9.24 0.47
CA PRO A 193 8.56 -7.78 0.43
C PRO A 193 7.60 -7.17 -0.60
N ARG A 194 7.48 -7.80 -1.77
CA ARG A 194 6.57 -7.35 -2.84
C ARG A 194 5.10 -7.46 -2.47
N GLU A 195 4.77 -8.50 -1.70
CA GLU A 195 3.42 -8.72 -1.17
C GLU A 195 3.08 -7.70 -0.08
N ARG A 196 4.03 -7.40 0.81
CA ARG A 196 3.87 -6.31 1.78
C ARG A 196 3.68 -4.95 1.10
N ASP A 197 4.49 -4.64 0.09
CA ASP A 197 4.35 -3.40 -0.68
C ASP A 197 2.96 -3.31 -1.35
N ALA A 198 2.45 -4.43 -1.88
CA ALA A 198 1.10 -4.49 -2.46
C ALA A 198 0.00 -4.35 -1.39
N LEU A 199 0.16 -4.98 -0.22
CA LEU A 199 -0.80 -4.89 0.89
C LEU A 199 -0.87 -3.44 1.42
N VAL A 200 0.28 -2.77 1.58
CA VAL A 200 0.33 -1.36 1.99
C VAL A 200 -0.34 -0.48 0.94
N ALA A 201 -0.02 -0.65 -0.34
CA ALA A 201 -0.68 0.09 -1.43
C ALA A 201 -2.21 -0.14 -1.45
N ALA A 202 -2.66 -1.38 -1.26
CA ALA A 202 -4.08 -1.71 -1.16
C ALA A 202 -4.75 -1.06 0.06
N TRP A 203 -4.09 -1.09 1.22
CA TRP A 203 -4.58 -0.43 2.42
C TRP A 203 -4.76 1.08 2.19
N ILE A 204 -3.76 1.77 1.64
CA ILE A 204 -3.87 3.21 1.35
C ILE A 204 -4.97 3.51 0.31
N LEU A 205 -5.16 2.68 -0.71
CA LEU A 205 -6.28 2.82 -1.65
C LEU A 205 -7.64 2.70 -0.95
N ARG A 206 -7.79 1.76 -0.01
CA ARG A 206 -9.02 1.62 0.78
C ARG A 206 -9.27 2.87 1.62
N VAL A 207 -8.23 3.39 2.27
CA VAL A 207 -8.31 4.64 3.06
C VAL A 207 -8.77 5.78 2.18
N TRP A 208 -8.13 5.96 1.03
CA TRP A 208 -8.49 6.99 0.07
C TRP A 208 -9.93 6.86 -0.41
N TRP A 209 -10.37 5.65 -0.74
CA TRP A 209 -11.75 5.37 -1.14
C TRP A 209 -12.77 5.89 -0.11
N GLU A 210 -12.54 5.64 1.18
CA GLU A 210 -13.46 6.11 2.22
C GLU A 210 -13.35 7.62 2.45
N MET A 211 -12.13 8.18 2.48
CA MET A 211 -11.94 9.63 2.69
C MET A 211 -12.55 10.49 1.58
N ALA A 212 -12.49 10.02 0.33
CA ALA A 212 -13.13 10.70 -0.80
C ALA A 212 -14.67 10.69 -0.69
N ARG A 213 -15.25 9.71 -0.01
CA ARG A 213 -16.70 9.56 0.15
C ARG A 213 -17.23 10.24 1.42
N ASP A 214 -16.50 10.18 2.53
CA ASP A 214 -16.87 10.83 3.79
C ASP A 214 -16.83 12.36 3.69
N LYS A 215 -15.97 12.93 2.83
CA LYS A 215 -16.04 14.37 2.52
C LYS A 215 -17.28 14.76 1.67
N GLY A 216 -17.98 13.79 1.09
CA GLY A 216 -19.27 13.96 0.42
C GLY A 216 -20.49 13.80 1.34
N LEU A 217 -20.30 13.31 2.56
CA LEU A 217 -21.31 13.20 3.62
C LEU A 217 -20.66 13.65 4.94
N GLY A 218 -20.70 14.97 5.16
CA GLY A 218 -19.98 15.69 6.21
C GLY A 218 -19.81 14.90 7.52
N ARG A 219 -18.56 14.55 7.81
CA ARG A 219 -18.14 13.97 9.09
C ARG A 219 -17.28 14.92 9.90
N TRP A 220 -17.56 16.23 9.88
CA TRP A 220 -16.99 17.21 10.80
C TRP A 220 -17.95 18.40 10.90
N ASP A 221 -19.00 18.26 11.70
CA ASP A 221 -19.73 19.41 12.25
C ASP A 221 -20.12 19.03 13.68
N ASP A 222 -19.18 19.23 14.59
CA ASP A 222 -19.46 19.37 16.01
C ASP A 222 -18.38 20.28 16.61
N GLY A 223 -18.81 21.44 17.12
CA GLY A 223 -18.01 22.25 18.02
C GLY A 223 -17.68 23.67 17.58
N ALA A 224 -18.71 24.47 17.28
CA ALA A 224 -18.62 25.92 17.48
C ALA A 224 -19.98 26.46 17.94
N GLU A 225 -20.30 26.27 19.22
CA GLU A 225 -21.13 27.22 19.94
C GLU A 225 -20.33 28.54 20.02
N CYS A 226 -20.80 29.57 19.33
CA CYS A 226 -20.32 30.94 19.55
C CYS A 226 -21.13 31.59 20.67
N PRO A 227 -20.50 32.34 21.59
CA PRO A 227 -21.20 33.23 22.51
C PRO A 227 -21.86 34.40 21.80
#